data_AF-A0A254RL00-F1
#
_entry.id   AF-A0A254RL00-F1
#
_cell.length_a   1.000
_cell.length_b   1.000
_cell.length_c   1.000
_cell.angle_alpha   90.00
_cell.angle_beta   90.00
_cell.angle_gamma   90.00
#
_symmetry.space_group_name_H-M   'P 1'
#
loop_
_entity.id
_entity.type
_entity.pdbx_description
1 polymer ?
#
loop_
_entity_poly.entity_id
_entity_poly.type
_entity_poly.pdbx_seq_one_letter_code
_entity_poly.pdbx_strand_id
1 'polypeptide(L)'
;MKKNVTLSPKKPEFSLIDENLLKSRIYTIRGVKVMLDADLAEIYGYSTKRFNEQVKNNIAKFDEDFRFQLNEAEISLLSRSKFSSLTTKKTSKTDEFSQNDNLRSKKSASSWGGVRYAPFAFTEQGIYMLMTVLKGEQATAQSKALIRLFKQMKDYIAAENAPDVSARMVALATQTSQNTRDIAHYSRCCCKMRNEGAKTTYKLVSILYIN
;
A
#
# COMPACT_ATOMS: atom_id res chain seq x y z
N MET A 1 32.87 -52.76 -21.65
CA MET A 1 31.42 -52.58 -21.93
C MET A 1 30.89 -51.45 -21.07
N LYS A 2 30.23 -50.48 -21.71
CA LYS A 2 29.68 -49.24 -21.13
C LYS A 2 28.58 -49.55 -20.11
N LYS A 3 28.54 -48.81 -19.00
CA LYS A 3 27.31 -48.17 -18.50
C LYS A 3 27.68 -46.83 -17.84
N ASN A 4 27.72 -45.77 -18.66
CA ASN A 4 27.66 -44.41 -18.16
C ASN A 4 26.24 -44.21 -17.62
N VAL A 5 26.10 -44.19 -16.30
CA VAL A 5 24.84 -43.80 -15.66
C VAL A 5 24.76 -42.28 -15.75
N THR A 6 24.07 -41.80 -16.78
CA THR A 6 23.68 -40.40 -16.88
C THR A 6 22.71 -40.11 -15.74
N LEU A 7 23.22 -39.65 -14.60
CA LEU A 7 22.41 -39.02 -13.56
C LEU A 7 21.96 -37.67 -14.12
N SER A 8 20.83 -37.69 -14.84
CA SER A 8 20.06 -36.47 -15.09
C SER A 8 19.81 -35.79 -13.73
N PRO A 9 20.06 -34.47 -13.61
CA PRO A 9 19.75 -33.79 -12.36
C PRO A 9 18.25 -33.94 -12.17
N LYS A 10 17.85 -34.69 -11.15
CA LYS A 10 16.46 -34.87 -10.75
C LYS A 10 15.95 -33.48 -10.38
N LYS A 11 15.35 -32.79 -11.34
CA LYS A 11 14.71 -31.50 -11.16
C LYS A 11 13.66 -31.69 -10.07
N PRO A 12 13.75 -31.04 -8.90
CA PRO A 12 12.64 -31.07 -7.97
C PRO A 12 11.49 -30.30 -8.64
N GLU A 13 10.56 -31.02 -9.24
CA GLU A 13 9.27 -30.52 -9.69
C GLU A 13 8.41 -30.19 -8.47
N PHE A 14 8.75 -29.09 -7.81
CA PHE A 14 7.81 -28.36 -6.98
C PHE A 14 7.95 -26.90 -7.38
N SER A 15 6.86 -26.35 -7.90
CA SER A 15 6.72 -25.03 -8.50
C SER A 15 7.58 -23.98 -7.77
N LEU A 16 8.62 -23.51 -8.47
CA LEU A 16 9.16 -22.18 -8.23
C LEU A 16 7.95 -21.26 -8.19
N ILE A 17 7.66 -20.68 -7.03
CA ILE A 17 6.57 -19.71 -6.96
C ILE A 17 6.89 -18.60 -7.96
N ASP A 18 5.91 -18.32 -8.81
CA ASP A 18 6.01 -17.24 -9.77
C ASP A 18 6.22 -15.92 -9.00
N GLU A 19 7.26 -15.17 -9.34
CA GLU A 19 7.56 -13.88 -8.69
C GLU A 19 6.33 -12.95 -8.72
N ASN A 20 5.50 -13.10 -9.75
CA ASN A 20 4.23 -12.39 -9.90
C ASN A 20 3.21 -12.75 -8.82
N LEU A 21 3.12 -14.04 -8.45
CA LEU A 21 2.24 -14.51 -7.38
C LEU A 21 2.66 -13.90 -6.05
N LEU A 22 3.95 -13.89 -5.73
CA LEU A 22 4.45 -13.28 -4.50
C LEU A 22 4.19 -11.77 -4.46
N LYS A 23 4.46 -11.05 -5.56
CA LYS A 23 4.19 -9.60 -5.66
C LYS A 23 2.71 -9.27 -5.40
N SER A 24 1.79 -10.11 -5.89
CA SER A 24 0.35 -9.90 -5.71
C SER A 24 -0.14 -10.04 -4.26
N ARG A 25 0.64 -10.72 -3.40
CA ARG A 25 0.30 -10.97 -1.99
C ARG A 25 0.99 -10.02 -1.01
N ILE A 26 1.68 -8.99 -1.51
CA ILE A 26 2.30 -7.96 -0.69
C ILE A 26 1.34 -6.78 -0.56
N TYR A 27 0.92 -6.50 0.67
CA TYR A 27 0.03 -5.38 1.00
C TYR A 27 0.82 -4.27 1.70
N THR A 28 0.28 -3.05 1.66
CA THR A 28 0.85 -1.92 2.41
C THR A 28 -0.12 -1.57 3.52
N ILE A 29 0.24 -1.86 4.77
CA ILE A 29 -0.60 -1.64 5.95
C ILE A 29 0.24 -0.86 6.97
N ARG A 30 -0.30 0.23 7.51
CA ARG A 30 0.43 1.16 8.41
C ARG A 30 1.76 1.67 7.83
N GLY A 31 1.85 1.81 6.50
CA GLY A 31 3.08 2.20 5.81
C GLY A 31 4.15 1.11 5.70
N VAL A 32 3.88 -0.09 6.19
CA VAL A 32 4.79 -1.24 6.14
C VAL A 32 4.31 -2.25 5.09
N LYS A 33 5.24 -2.84 4.35
CA LYS A 33 4.96 -3.96 3.43
C LYS A 33 4.77 -5.23 4.24
N VAL A 34 3.61 -5.86 4.10
CA VAL A 34 3.22 -7.04 4.88
C VAL A 34 2.60 -8.13 4.00
N MET A 35 2.71 -9.38 4.46
CA MET A 35 2.01 -10.53 3.88
C MET A 35 1.05 -11.14 4.90
N LEU A 36 -0.09 -11.63 4.45
CA LEU A 36 -1.10 -12.23 5.33
C LEU A 36 -0.76 -13.69 5.64
N ASP A 37 -1.16 -14.15 6.82
CA ASP A 37 -1.02 -15.54 7.27
C ASP A 37 -1.60 -16.56 6.28
N ALA A 38 -2.77 -16.26 5.70
CA ALA A 38 -3.41 -17.10 4.71
C ALA A 38 -2.58 -17.25 3.43
N ASP A 39 -2.01 -16.14 2.95
CA ASP A 39 -1.20 -16.11 1.73
C ASP A 39 0.14 -16.82 1.97
N LEU A 40 0.76 -16.61 3.13
CA LEU A 40 1.99 -17.30 3.53
C LEU A 40 1.76 -18.80 3.70
N ALA A 41 0.68 -19.22 4.32
CA ALA A 41 0.35 -20.64 4.45
C ALA A 41 0.23 -21.31 3.08
N GLU A 42 -0.45 -20.67 2.11
CA GLU A 42 -0.56 -21.13 0.73
C GLU A 42 0.81 -21.26 0.04
N ILE A 43 1.65 -20.22 0.16
CA ILE A 43 3.02 -20.17 -0.37
C ILE A 43 3.88 -21.32 0.17
N TYR A 44 3.81 -21.56 1.47
CA TYR A 44 4.63 -22.58 2.13
C TYR A 44 4.04 -23.99 2.05
N GLY A 45 2.83 -24.16 1.50
CA GLY A 45 2.16 -25.45 1.37
C GLY A 45 1.55 -25.99 2.68
N TYR A 46 1.23 -25.11 3.62
CA TYR A 46 0.56 -25.47 4.88
C TYR A 46 -0.91 -25.04 4.87
N SER A 47 -1.73 -25.71 5.68
CA SER A 47 -3.03 -25.14 6.04
C SER A 47 -2.85 -23.93 6.95
N THR A 48 -3.71 -22.91 6.82
CA THR A 48 -3.69 -21.70 7.64
C THR A 48 -3.68 -22.01 9.14
N LYS A 49 -4.46 -23.01 9.56
CA LYS A 49 -4.51 -23.48 10.95
C LYS A 49 -3.15 -24.02 11.42
N ARG A 50 -2.50 -24.89 10.64
CA ARG A 50 -1.20 -25.49 11.01
C ARG A 50 -0.07 -24.48 10.99
N PHE A 51 -0.10 -23.56 10.03
CA PHE A 51 0.82 -22.43 9.97
C PHE A 51 0.71 -21.56 11.24
N ASN A 52 -0.50 -21.14 11.60
CA ASN A 52 -0.73 -20.34 12.80
C ASN A 52 -0.38 -21.09 14.09
N GLU A 53 -0.59 -22.40 14.14
CA GLU A 53 -0.16 -23.25 15.25
C GLU A 53 1.38 -23.28 15.39
N GLN A 54 2.12 -23.40 14.29
CA GLN A 54 3.59 -23.37 14.30
C GLN A 54 4.13 -22.02 14.79
N VAL A 55 3.52 -20.92 14.36
CA VAL A 55 3.86 -19.56 14.84
C VAL A 55 3.56 -19.43 16.33
N LYS A 56 2.38 -19.89 16.78
CA LYS A 56 1.98 -19.87 18.19
C LYS A 56 2.93 -20.66 19.09
N ASN A 57 3.41 -21.81 18.62
CA ASN A 57 4.38 -22.62 19.37
C ASN A 57 5.77 -21.97 19.47
N ASN A 58 6.09 -21.02 18.57
CA ASN A 58 7.37 -20.33 18.52
C ASN A 58 7.23 -18.84 18.84
N ILE A 59 6.22 -18.45 19.62
CA ILE A 59 5.84 -17.05 19.81
C ILE A 59 6.96 -16.19 20.40
N ALA A 60 7.84 -16.78 21.22
CA ALA A 60 8.99 -16.12 21.82
C ALA A 60 10.00 -15.58 20.79
N LYS A 61 9.92 -16.03 19.54
CA LYS A 61 10.75 -15.53 18.44
C LYS A 61 10.13 -14.33 17.72
N PHE A 62 8.85 -14.05 17.94
CA PHE A 62 8.11 -13.04 17.20
C PHE A 62 7.79 -11.85 18.09
N ASP A 63 8.53 -10.76 17.89
CA ASP A 63 8.24 -9.47 18.49
C ASP A 63 6.96 -8.85 17.90
N GLU A 64 6.43 -7.82 18.57
CA GLU A 64 5.21 -7.12 18.17
C GLU A 64 5.33 -6.47 16.78
N ASP A 65 6.54 -6.07 16.38
CA ASP A 65 6.82 -5.48 15.08
C ASP A 65 6.92 -6.51 13.95
N PHE A 66 7.08 -7.80 14.30
CA PHE A 66 7.28 -8.87 13.31
C PHE A 66 5.96 -9.44 12.82
N ARG A 67 4.96 -9.46 13.70
CA ARG A 67 3.60 -9.87 13.37
C ARG A 67 2.61 -9.05 14.16
N PHE A 68 1.52 -8.64 13.53
CA PHE A 68 0.41 -8.00 14.20
C PHE A 68 -0.92 -8.45 13.63
N GLN A 69 -1.96 -8.38 14.43
CA GLN A 69 -3.31 -8.67 13.99
C GLN A 69 -3.94 -7.43 13.35
N LEU A 70 -4.63 -7.62 12.23
CA LEU A 70 -5.32 -6.53 11.55
C LEU A 70 -6.60 -6.12 12.28
N ASN A 71 -6.89 -4.82 12.31
CA ASN A 71 -8.15 -4.32 12.82
C ASN A 71 -9.25 -4.40 11.75
N GLU A 72 -10.53 -4.34 12.15
CA GLU A 72 -11.68 -4.42 11.24
C GLU A 72 -11.63 -3.36 10.13
N ALA A 73 -11.19 -2.15 10.46
CA ALA A 73 -10.97 -1.09 9.48
C ALA A 73 -9.92 -1.47 8.43
N GLU A 74 -8.79 -2.05 8.84
CA GLU A 74 -7.70 -2.47 7.95
C GLU A 74 -8.14 -3.64 7.06
N ILE A 75 -8.92 -4.57 7.61
CA ILE A 75 -9.53 -5.67 6.87
C ILE A 75 -10.48 -5.12 5.80
N SER A 76 -11.31 -4.12 6.15
CA SER A 76 -12.24 -3.50 5.20
C SER A 76 -11.50 -2.83 4.02
N LEU A 77 -10.34 -2.23 4.28
CA LEU A 77 -9.50 -1.63 3.25
C LEU A 77 -8.92 -2.70 2.31
N LEU A 78 -8.46 -3.83 2.85
CA LEU A 78 -7.99 -4.97 2.06
C LEU A 78 -9.08 -5.59 1.20
N SER A 79 -10.30 -5.74 1.73
CA SER A 79 -11.44 -6.27 0.96
C SER A 79 -11.85 -5.31 -0.16
N ARG A 80 -11.86 -4.00 0.10
CA ARG A 80 -12.18 -2.98 -0.90
C ARG A 80 -11.13 -2.90 -2.00
N SER A 81 -9.84 -3.04 -1.67
CA SER A 81 -8.77 -3.03 -2.68
C SER A 81 -8.79 -4.26 -3.59
N LYS A 82 -9.33 -5.40 -3.12
CA LYS A 82 -9.56 -6.59 -3.97
C LYS A 82 -10.83 -6.50 -4.82
N PHE A 83 -11.79 -5.66 -4.44
CA PHE A 83 -13.08 -5.46 -5.15
C PHE A 83 -13.13 -4.11 -5.88
N SER A 84 -12.15 -3.83 -6.74
CA SER A 84 -12.35 -2.83 -7.81
C SER A 84 -13.10 -3.48 -8.98
N SER A 85 -14.33 -3.93 -8.74
CA SER A 85 -15.29 -4.22 -9.80
C SER A 85 -16.32 -3.11 -9.80
N LEU A 86 -16.33 -2.39 -10.93
CA LEU A 86 -17.23 -1.30 -11.30
C LEU A 86 -18.61 -1.37 -10.61
N THR A 87 -18.87 -0.49 -9.65
CA THR A 87 -20.25 -0.11 -9.37
C THR A 87 -20.69 0.78 -10.54
N THR A 88 -21.38 0.20 -11.52
CA THR A 88 -22.08 0.98 -12.53
C THR A 88 -23.11 1.85 -11.81
N LYS A 89 -22.90 3.16 -11.86
CA LYS A 89 -23.89 4.16 -11.46
C LYS A 89 -25.16 3.89 -12.29
N LYS A 90 -26.22 3.37 -11.66
CA LYS A 90 -27.58 3.47 -12.22
C LYS A 90 -28.03 4.92 -12.05
N THR A 91 -27.97 5.66 -13.15
CA THR A 91 -28.53 6.99 -13.30
C THR A 91 -30.07 6.92 -13.33
N SER A 92 -30.69 7.71 -12.46
CA SER A 92 -31.93 8.47 -12.66
C SER A 92 -32.85 8.09 -13.83
N LYS A 93 -34.05 7.61 -13.51
CA LYS A 93 -35.30 8.08 -14.12
C LYS A 93 -36.47 7.88 -13.15
N THR A 94 -37.28 8.92 -13.11
CA THR A 94 -38.36 9.28 -12.18
C THR A 94 -39.59 8.37 -12.24
N ASP A 95 -40.15 8.16 -11.05
CA ASP A 95 -41.56 8.20 -10.66
C ASP A 95 -42.60 7.43 -11.48
N GLU A 96 -43.07 6.30 -10.93
CA GLU A 96 -44.52 6.00 -10.84
C GLU A 96 -44.82 4.93 -9.76
N PHE A 97 -45.40 5.41 -8.66
CA PHE A 97 -46.44 4.85 -7.81
C PHE A 97 -46.72 3.33 -7.83
N SER A 98 -46.37 2.62 -6.74
CA SER A 98 -47.25 1.61 -6.12
C SER A 98 -46.77 1.24 -4.72
N GLN A 99 -47.59 1.54 -3.72
CA GLN A 99 -47.45 1.03 -2.36
C GLN A 99 -47.59 -0.49 -2.38
N ASN A 100 -46.66 -1.19 -1.73
CA ASN A 100 -46.90 -2.47 -1.07
C ASN A 100 -45.81 -2.69 -0.02
N ASP A 101 -46.06 -2.17 1.18
CA ASP A 101 -45.48 -2.70 2.39
C ASP A 101 -45.98 -4.13 2.56
N ASN A 102 -45.12 -5.12 2.31
CA ASN A 102 -45.22 -6.41 2.95
C ASN A 102 -43.86 -7.12 2.97
N LEU A 103 -43.28 -7.10 4.18
CA LEU A 103 -42.51 -8.15 4.81
C LEU A 103 -41.76 -9.10 3.87
N ARG A 104 -40.45 -8.91 3.86
CA ARG A 104 -39.50 -9.82 4.55
C ARG A 104 -38.17 -9.64 3.83
N SER A 105 -37.34 -8.75 4.35
CA SER A 105 -35.91 -8.86 4.13
C SER A 105 -35.51 -10.22 4.71
N LYS A 106 -35.49 -11.26 3.87
CA LYS A 106 -34.57 -12.37 4.07
C LYS A 106 -33.20 -11.77 3.76
N LYS A 107 -32.68 -10.96 4.69
CA LYS A 107 -31.25 -11.01 4.95
C LYS A 107 -31.02 -12.45 5.38
N SER A 108 -30.77 -13.31 4.39
CA SER A 108 -29.87 -14.41 4.59
C SER A 108 -28.53 -13.76 4.93
N ALA A 109 -28.40 -13.29 6.17
CA ALA A 109 -27.12 -13.41 6.84
C ALA A 109 -26.88 -14.92 6.78
N SER A 110 -26.13 -15.35 5.77
CA SER A 110 -25.62 -16.71 5.76
C SER A 110 -25.00 -16.89 7.14
N SER A 111 -25.57 -17.81 7.90
CA SER A 111 -25.19 -18.12 9.28
C SER A 111 -23.68 -18.43 9.39
N TRP A 112 -23.00 -18.67 8.27
CA TRP A 112 -21.60 -19.03 8.18
C TRP A 112 -20.99 -18.29 6.98
N GLY A 113 -20.02 -17.38 7.20
CA GLY A 113 -19.26 -16.84 6.06
C GLY A 113 -18.45 -15.56 6.26
N GLY A 114 -18.43 -14.95 7.45
CA GLY A 114 -17.43 -13.93 7.77
C GLY A 114 -16.10 -14.59 8.15
N VAL A 115 -14.98 -13.97 7.81
CA VAL A 115 -13.65 -14.29 8.34
C VAL A 115 -13.74 -14.22 9.88
N ARG A 116 -13.86 -15.38 10.55
CA ARG A 116 -14.14 -15.44 12.01
C ARG A 116 -12.94 -15.03 12.88
N TYR A 117 -11.76 -14.86 12.28
CA TYR A 117 -10.55 -14.44 12.96
C TYR A 117 -9.91 -13.33 12.14
N ALA A 118 -9.63 -12.18 12.76
CA ALA A 118 -8.84 -11.16 12.10
C ALA A 118 -7.48 -11.75 11.69
N PRO A 119 -7.09 -11.66 10.40
CA PRO A 119 -5.87 -12.30 9.91
C PRO A 119 -4.64 -11.64 10.53
N PHE A 120 -3.58 -12.44 10.64
CA PHE A 120 -2.27 -11.93 11.04
C PHE A 120 -1.52 -11.42 9.81
N ALA A 121 -0.90 -10.26 9.97
CA ALA A 121 0.02 -9.68 9.00
C ALA A 121 1.45 -9.86 9.49
N PHE A 122 2.34 -10.28 8.59
CA PHE A 122 3.76 -10.48 8.84
C PHE A 122 4.58 -9.47 8.05
N THR A 123 5.49 -8.80 8.74
CA THR A 123 6.48 -7.93 8.11
C THR A 123 7.61 -8.76 7.50
N GLU A 124 8.52 -8.12 6.77
CA GLU A 124 9.72 -8.78 6.23
C GLU A 124 10.52 -9.48 7.34
N GLN A 125 10.68 -8.83 8.49
CA GLN A 125 11.35 -9.41 9.65
C GLN A 125 10.59 -10.62 10.20
N GLY A 126 9.26 -10.56 10.26
CA GLY A 126 8.44 -11.71 10.62
C GLY A 126 8.56 -12.87 9.65
N ILE A 127 8.71 -12.59 8.36
CA ILE A 127 8.98 -13.58 7.33
C ILE A 127 10.36 -14.23 7.52
N TYR A 128 11.37 -13.44 7.88
CA TYR A 128 12.68 -13.97 8.29
C TYR A 128 12.61 -14.81 9.56
N MET A 129 11.65 -14.54 10.44
CA MET A 129 11.45 -15.42 11.58
C MET A 129 10.75 -16.72 11.20
N LEU A 130 9.79 -16.66 10.27
CA LEU A 130 9.07 -17.83 9.75
C LEU A 130 10.00 -18.86 9.12
N MET A 131 11.03 -18.46 8.38
CA MET A 131 12.02 -19.41 7.83
C MET A 131 12.76 -20.23 8.90
N THR A 132 12.82 -19.74 10.15
CA THR A 132 13.43 -20.49 11.27
C THR A 132 12.46 -21.48 11.93
N VAL A 133 11.17 -21.29 11.70
CA VAL A 133 10.08 -22.05 12.31
C VAL A 133 9.59 -23.14 11.35
N LEU A 134 9.44 -22.79 10.09
CA LEU A 134 8.98 -23.68 9.02
C LEU A 134 10.15 -24.57 8.57
N LYS A 135 10.02 -25.88 8.78
CA LYS A 135 11.04 -26.86 8.41
C LYS A 135 10.55 -27.68 7.21
N GLY A 136 11.39 -27.79 6.19
CA GLY A 136 11.14 -28.61 5.00
C GLY A 136 11.95 -28.16 3.79
N GLU A 137 12.18 -29.06 2.84
CA GLU A 137 12.86 -28.74 1.57
C GLU A 137 12.06 -27.71 0.77
N GLN A 138 10.74 -27.88 0.72
CA GLN A 138 9.81 -26.94 0.07
C GLN A 138 9.85 -25.57 0.75
N ALA A 139 9.73 -25.51 2.08
CA ALA A 139 9.77 -24.25 2.81
C ALA A 139 11.09 -23.50 2.58
N THR A 140 12.22 -24.22 2.58
CA THR A 140 13.54 -23.64 2.33
C THR A 140 13.65 -23.02 0.92
N ALA A 141 13.09 -23.69 -0.09
CA ALA A 141 13.06 -23.17 -1.45
C ALA A 141 12.22 -21.88 -1.54
N GLN A 142 11.04 -21.87 -0.91
CA GLN A 142 10.17 -20.69 -0.93
C GLN A 142 10.73 -19.52 -0.13
N SER A 143 11.40 -19.78 1.00
CA SER A 143 12.10 -18.73 1.75
C SER A 143 13.18 -18.06 0.90
N LYS A 144 13.94 -18.82 0.09
CA LYS A 144 14.94 -18.24 -0.83
C LYS A 144 14.30 -17.32 -1.87
N ALA A 145 13.18 -17.73 -2.45
CA ALA A 145 12.45 -16.89 -3.42
C ALA A 145 11.94 -15.60 -2.77
N LEU A 146 11.39 -15.71 -1.55
CA LEU A 146 10.84 -14.59 -0.80
C LEU A 146 11.92 -13.58 -0.41
N ILE A 147 13.07 -14.04 0.08
CA ILE A 147 14.24 -13.19 0.39
C ILE A 147 14.70 -12.44 -0.87
N ARG A 148 14.80 -13.12 -2.01
CA ARG A 148 15.19 -12.50 -3.28
C ARG A 148 14.21 -11.41 -3.70
N LEU A 149 12.90 -11.65 -3.53
CA LEU A 149 11.88 -10.67 -3.87
C LEU A 149 11.96 -9.41 -2.99
N PHE A 150 12.06 -9.56 -1.67
CA PHE A 150 12.19 -8.41 -0.78
C PHE A 150 13.48 -7.63 -1.03
N LYS A 151 14.57 -8.34 -1.38
CA LYS A 151 15.81 -7.69 -1.82
C LYS A 151 15.58 -6.87 -3.09
N GLN A 152 14.99 -7.45 -4.14
CA GLN A 152 14.71 -6.73 -5.39
C GLN A 152 13.84 -5.50 -5.16
N MET A 153 12.82 -5.60 -4.30
CA MET A 153 11.96 -4.46 -3.95
C MET A 153 12.73 -3.35 -3.24
N LYS A 154 13.64 -3.70 -2.33
CA LYS A 154 14.52 -2.74 -1.65
C LYS A 154 15.51 -2.10 -2.60
N ASP A 155 16.12 -2.90 -3.48
CA ASP A 155 17.06 -2.43 -4.49
C ASP A 155 16.35 -1.47 -5.46
N TYR A 156 15.10 -1.75 -5.83
CA TYR A 156 14.27 -0.85 -6.65
C TYR A 156 14.04 0.49 -5.95
N ILE A 157 13.60 0.47 -4.69
CA ILE A 157 13.40 1.69 -3.91
C ILE A 157 14.73 2.45 -3.74
N ALA A 158 15.83 1.76 -3.45
CA ALA A 158 17.14 2.39 -3.28
C ALA A 158 17.66 3.01 -4.58
N ALA A 159 17.51 2.31 -5.70
CA ALA A 159 17.94 2.77 -7.02
C ALA A 159 17.14 3.99 -7.51
N GLU A 160 15.83 4.03 -7.24
CA GLU A 160 14.98 5.13 -7.70
C GLU A 160 14.99 6.34 -6.76
N ASN A 161 15.26 6.17 -5.45
CA ASN A 161 15.09 7.24 -4.46
C ASN A 161 16.39 7.91 -3.98
N ALA A 162 17.56 7.26 -4.00
CA ALA A 162 18.72 7.79 -3.26
C ALA A 162 19.33 9.09 -3.87
N PRO A 163 19.71 9.15 -5.16
CA PRO A 163 20.26 10.38 -5.73
C PRO A 163 19.18 11.40 -6.14
N ASP A 164 17.98 10.94 -6.50
CA ASP A 164 16.95 11.79 -7.10
C ASP A 164 16.09 12.52 -6.06
N VAL A 165 15.74 11.87 -4.93
CA VAL A 165 14.93 12.55 -3.89
C VAL A 165 15.70 13.71 -3.27
N SER A 166 16.99 13.53 -2.96
CA SER A 166 17.82 14.61 -2.42
C SER A 166 18.00 15.76 -3.42
N ALA A 167 18.29 15.44 -4.69
CA ALA A 167 18.40 16.44 -5.76
C ALA A 167 17.09 17.21 -6.00
N ARG A 168 15.95 16.51 -6.03
CA ARG A 168 14.62 17.14 -6.14
C ARG A 168 14.29 18.01 -4.93
N MET A 169 14.68 17.59 -3.72
CA MET A 169 14.48 18.37 -2.50
C MET A 169 15.28 19.67 -2.55
N VAL A 170 16.54 19.62 -3.01
CA VAL A 170 17.38 20.80 -3.23
C VAL A 170 16.79 21.71 -4.30
N ALA A 171 16.33 21.16 -5.42
CA ALA A 171 15.68 21.92 -6.49
C ALA A 171 14.37 22.60 -6.03
N LEU A 172 13.58 21.92 -5.19
CA LEU A 172 12.38 22.51 -4.58
C LEU A 172 12.74 23.61 -3.57
N ALA A 173 13.81 23.44 -2.79
CA ALA A 173 14.29 24.46 -1.87
C ALA A 173 14.77 25.73 -2.60
N THR A 174 15.50 25.58 -3.71
CA THR A 174 15.91 26.72 -4.54
C THR A 174 14.71 27.38 -5.20
N GLN A 175 13.78 26.60 -5.76
CA GLN A 175 12.57 27.16 -6.38
C GLN A 175 11.67 27.90 -5.37
N THR A 176 11.49 27.36 -4.16
CA THR A 176 10.69 28.03 -3.11
C THR A 176 11.33 29.33 -2.63
N SER A 177 12.65 29.38 -2.51
CA SER A 177 13.39 30.61 -2.25
C SER A 177 13.19 31.64 -3.35
N GLN A 178 13.26 31.22 -4.62
CA GLN A 178 13.02 32.10 -5.76
C GLN A 178 11.57 32.60 -5.80
N ASN A 179 10.59 31.72 -5.64
CA ASN A 179 9.18 32.09 -5.55
C ASN A 179 8.93 33.09 -4.42
N THR A 180 9.61 32.94 -3.27
CA THR A 180 9.51 33.88 -2.14
C THR A 180 10.03 35.26 -2.53
N ARG A 181 11.14 35.34 -3.27
CA ARG A 181 11.68 36.61 -3.79
C ARG A 181 10.73 37.24 -4.81
N ASP A 182 10.16 36.43 -5.70
CA ASP A 182 9.24 36.90 -6.73
C ASP A 182 7.97 37.45 -6.10
N ILE A 183 7.40 36.75 -5.10
CA ILE A 183 6.26 37.23 -4.31
C ILE A 183 6.59 38.58 -3.64
N ALA A 184 7.76 38.71 -3.03
CA ALA A 184 8.19 39.96 -2.40
C ALA A 184 8.35 41.10 -3.43
N HIS A 185 8.89 40.80 -4.61
CA HIS A 185 9.05 41.74 -5.70
C HIS A 185 7.69 42.24 -6.23
N TYR A 186 6.77 41.31 -6.52
CA TYR A 186 5.41 41.65 -6.98
C TYR A 186 4.66 42.47 -5.92
N SER A 187 4.76 42.09 -4.64
CA SER A 187 4.15 42.84 -3.53
C SER A 187 4.64 44.28 -3.48
N ARG A 188 5.95 44.50 -3.67
CA ARG A 188 6.55 45.83 -3.71
C ARG A 188 6.08 46.64 -4.92
N CYS A 189 5.96 46.00 -6.08
CA CYS A 189 5.50 46.63 -7.31
C CYS A 189 4.04 47.11 -7.18
N CYS A 190 3.15 46.25 -6.67
CA CYS A 190 1.76 46.60 -6.39
C CYS A 190 1.65 47.76 -5.38
N CYS A 191 2.51 47.79 -4.36
CA CYS A 191 2.50 48.86 -3.37
C CYS A 191 2.92 50.22 -3.97
N LYS A 192 3.91 50.24 -4.88
CA LYS A 192 4.30 51.45 -5.63
C LYS A 192 3.14 51.97 -6.48
N MET A 193 2.53 51.10 -7.27
CA MET A 193 1.39 51.46 -8.14
C MET A 193 0.21 52.03 -7.33
N ARG A 194 -0.10 51.44 -6.16
CA ARG A 194 -1.14 51.95 -5.26
C ARG A 194 -0.83 53.35 -4.72
N ASN A 195 0.42 53.60 -4.32
CA ASN A 195 0.84 54.90 -3.79
C ASN A 195 0.85 55.99 -4.88
N GLU A 196 1.25 55.64 -6.10
CA GLU A 196 1.17 56.56 -7.25
C GLU A 196 -0.29 56.88 -7.61
N GLY A 197 -1.16 55.86 -7.64
CA GLY A 197 -2.60 56.07 -7.82
C GLY A 197 -3.20 57.02 -6.77
N ALA A 198 -2.84 56.84 -5.49
CA ALA A 198 -3.29 57.72 -4.42
C ALA A 198 -2.79 59.17 -4.60
N LYS A 199 -1.53 59.37 -4.98
CA LYS A 199 -1.02 60.73 -5.26
C LYS A 199 -1.78 61.42 -6.39
N THR A 200 -2.13 60.68 -7.44
CA THR A 200 -2.89 61.22 -8.58
C THR A 200 -4.30 61.60 -8.17
N THR A 201 -4.98 60.78 -7.36
CA THR A 201 -6.33 61.11 -6.86
C THR A 201 -6.31 62.32 -5.93
N TYR A 202 -5.35 62.43 -5.00
CA TYR A 202 -5.22 63.62 -4.14
C TYR A 202 -4.97 64.90 -4.96
N LYS A 203 -4.14 64.84 -6.00
CA LYS A 203 -3.86 65.99 -6.87
C LYS A 203 -5.10 66.44 -7.64
N LEU A 204 -5.89 65.51 -8.18
CA LEU A 204 -7.14 65.80 -8.88
C LEU A 204 -8.22 66.39 -7.95
N VAL A 205 -8.40 65.82 -6.76
CA VAL A 205 -9.35 66.33 -5.75
C VAL A 205 -8.96 67.74 -5.31
N SER A 206 -7.66 68.00 -5.13
CA SER A 206 -7.18 69.33 -4.73
C SER A 206 -7.35 70.38 -5.83
N ILE A 207 -7.27 70.01 -7.11
CA ILE A 207 -7.56 70.92 -8.23
C ILE A 207 -9.07 71.24 -8.31
N LEU A 208 -9.94 70.26 -8.02
CA LEU A 208 -11.40 70.44 -8.01
C LEU A 208 -11.90 71.32 -6.86
N TYR A 209 -11.18 71.41 -5.74
CA TYR A 209 -11.58 72.18 -4.55
C TYR A 209 -11.04 73.64 -4.52
N ILE A 210 -10.23 74.05 -5.51
CA ILE A 210 -9.62 75.39 -5.58
C ILE A 210 -10.34 76.30 -6.60
N ASN A 211 -11.31 75.79 -7.38
CA ASN A 211 -12.22 76.58 -8.21
C ASN A 211 -13.59 76.73 -7.54
#